data_AF-A0ABD5W4G0-F1
#
_entry.id   AF-A0ABD5W4G0-F1
#
_cell.length_a   1.000
_cell.length_b   1.000
_cell.length_c   1.000
_cell.angle_alpha   90.00
_cell.angle_beta   90.00
_cell.angle_gamma   90.00
#
_symmetry.space_group_name_H-M   'P 1'
#
loop_
_entity.id
_entity.type
_entity.pdbx_description
1 polymer ?
#
loop_
_entity_poly.entity_id
_entity_poly.type
_entity_poly.pdbx_seq_one_letter_code
_entity_poly.pdbx_strand_id
1 'polypeptide(L)'
;MSRTLQQHLSLAGRLAVASIVVGAVSVTIAVTAAFLTGLVICVGILFAGFLLGLLLAPVTDSASVLGVLSFSTSQWLAVILGSGLLVAPPLYLRTARRNIQLFETELGTAGTPAKDRHPEIAAICQQLAQQTDIPAPDIRIVNRRRPESYSLADGSGGTIVISRGVIRQLDREEVRAVLAHEVSHLANGDTHVLRWLLVPMLVAEHQAKTNGRAWGRAI
;
A
#
# COMPACT_ATOMS: atom_id res chain seq x y z
N MET A 1 -11.55 -26.46 26.72
CA MET A 1 -11.04 -25.44 25.77
C MET A 1 -10.65 -26.17 24.48
N SER A 2 -11.34 -25.91 23.36
CA SER A 2 -11.26 -26.73 22.14
C SER A 2 -9.97 -26.47 21.34
N ARG A 3 -9.43 -27.51 20.68
CA ARG A 3 -8.21 -27.44 19.84
C ARG A 3 -8.28 -26.36 18.74
N THR A 4 -9.47 -26.02 18.27
CA THR A 4 -9.71 -24.94 17.29
C THR A 4 -9.36 -23.56 17.85
N LEU A 5 -9.70 -23.28 19.11
CA LEU A 5 -9.38 -22.01 19.79
C LEU A 5 -7.86 -21.80 19.95
N GLN A 6 -7.11 -22.88 20.26
CA GLN A 6 -5.64 -22.84 20.32
C GLN A 6 -5.00 -22.62 18.94
N GLN A 7 -5.56 -23.21 17.87
CA GLN A 7 -5.06 -23.00 16.51
C GLN A 7 -5.28 -21.56 16.03
N HIS A 8 -6.43 -20.95 16.29
CA HIS A 8 -6.69 -19.55 15.95
C HIS A 8 -5.77 -18.57 16.72
N LEU A 9 -5.53 -18.82 18.02
CA LEU A 9 -4.58 -18.03 18.82
C LEU A 9 -3.15 -18.12 18.28
N SER A 10 -2.71 -19.30 17.83
CA SER A 10 -1.38 -19.49 17.24
C SER A 10 -1.23 -18.80 15.87
N LEU A 11 -2.33 -18.69 15.10
CA LEU A 11 -2.34 -18.06 13.78
C LEU A 11 -2.39 -16.53 13.92
N ALA A 12 -3.22 -16.01 14.82
CA ALA A 12 -3.24 -14.59 15.19
C ALA A 12 -1.87 -14.11 15.72
N GLY A 13 -1.23 -14.89 16.59
CA GLY A 13 0.12 -14.57 17.08
C GLY A 13 1.18 -14.53 15.98
N ARG A 14 1.14 -15.48 15.03
CA ARG A 14 2.05 -15.49 13.86
C ARG A 14 1.82 -14.30 12.94
N LEU A 15 0.57 -13.91 12.71
CA LEU A 15 0.23 -12.73 11.91
C LEU A 15 0.67 -11.43 12.60
N ALA A 16 0.49 -11.32 13.92
CA ALA A 16 0.93 -10.16 14.70
C ALA A 16 2.46 -9.99 14.69
N VAL A 17 3.20 -11.09 14.84
CA VAL A 17 4.67 -11.05 14.74
C VAL A 17 5.12 -10.69 13.32
N ALA A 18 4.48 -11.25 12.30
CA ALA A 18 4.79 -10.92 10.91
C ALA A 18 4.54 -9.44 10.58
N SER A 19 3.43 -8.86 11.04
CA SER A 19 3.13 -7.44 10.82
C SER A 19 4.08 -6.51 11.59
N ILE A 20 4.50 -6.86 12.81
CA ILE A 20 5.53 -6.12 13.56
C ILE A 20 6.87 -6.14 12.80
N VAL A 21 7.31 -7.31 12.34
CA VAL A 21 8.59 -7.45 11.62
C VAL A 21 8.56 -6.70 10.30
N VAL A 22 7.49 -6.82 9.51
CA VAL A 22 7.35 -6.08 8.24
C VAL A 22 7.30 -4.57 8.50
N GLY A 23 6.57 -4.13 9.53
CA GLY A 23 6.55 -2.74 9.95
C GLY A 23 7.94 -2.21 10.30
N ALA A 24 8.70 -2.96 11.09
CA ALA A 24 10.07 -2.61 11.46
C ALA A 24 10.98 -2.51 10.23
N VAL A 25 10.95 -3.51 9.34
CA VAL A 25 11.76 -3.51 8.10
C VAL A 25 11.40 -2.33 7.20
N SER A 26 10.12 -2.02 7.04
CA SER A 26 9.68 -0.90 6.20
C SER A 26 10.10 0.45 6.78
N VAL A 27 10.05 0.61 8.10
CA VAL A 27 10.57 1.79 8.79
C VAL A 27 12.08 1.89 8.61
N THR A 28 12.82 0.79 8.73
CA THR A 28 14.27 0.79 8.50
C THR A 28 14.59 1.23 7.07
N ILE A 29 13.94 0.65 6.06
CA ILE A 29 14.15 1.02 4.65
C ILE A 29 13.81 2.49 4.42
N ALA A 30 12.71 2.99 4.97
CA ALA A 30 12.32 4.39 4.86
C ALA A 30 13.37 5.32 5.47
N VAL A 31 13.90 4.98 6.66
CA VAL A 31 14.96 5.74 7.33
C VAL A 31 16.25 5.71 6.52
N THR A 32 16.64 4.56 5.97
CA THR A 32 17.85 4.45 5.15
C THR A 32 17.73 5.25 3.84
N ALA A 33 16.57 5.18 3.18
CA ALA A 33 16.29 5.96 1.97
C ALA A 33 16.26 7.47 2.25
N ALA A 34 15.69 7.88 3.39
CA ALA A 34 15.71 9.26 3.85
C ALA A 34 17.13 9.78 4.04
N PHE A 35 17.96 8.98 4.71
CA PHE A 35 19.35 9.31 4.97
C PHE A 35 20.17 9.46 3.68
N LEU A 36 20.04 8.52 2.74
CA LEU A 36 20.73 8.58 1.45
C LEU A 36 20.28 9.79 0.62
N THR A 37 18.98 10.09 0.60
CA THR A 37 18.46 11.24 -0.13
C THR A 37 18.97 12.55 0.48
N GLY A 38 18.95 12.67 1.81
CA GLY A 38 19.49 13.83 2.51
C GLY A 38 20.99 14.01 2.28
N LEU A 39 21.75 12.92 2.24
CA LEU A 39 23.17 12.93 1.88
C LEU A 39 23.40 13.52 0.48
N VAL A 40 22.64 13.07 -0.52
CA VAL A 40 22.78 13.55 -1.91
C VAL A 40 22.46 15.05 -2.02
N ILE A 41 21.37 15.50 -1.38
CA ILE A 41 20.98 16.93 -1.37
C ILE A 41 22.07 17.76 -0.68
N CYS A 42 22.59 17.27 0.44
CA CYS A 42 23.65 17.94 1.19
C CYS A 42 24.93 18.10 0.37
N VAL A 43 25.39 17.03 -0.30
CA VAL A 43 26.54 17.08 -1.20
C VAL A 43 26.31 18.09 -2.32
N GLY A 44 25.10 18.15 -2.89
CA GLY A 44 24.75 19.13 -3.92
C GLY A 44 24.82 20.59 -3.43
N ILE A 45 24.32 20.88 -2.22
CA ILE A 45 24.36 22.22 -1.62
C ILE A 45 25.79 22.64 -1.27
N LEU A 46 26.60 21.72 -0.72
CA LEU A 46 28.02 21.97 -0.44
C LEU A 46 28.79 22.28 -1.73
N PHE A 47 28.57 21.49 -2.78
CA PHE A 47 29.21 21.70 -4.08
C PHE A 47 28.80 23.02 -4.72
N ALA A 48 27.52 23.39 -4.63
CA ALA A 48 27.01 24.66 -5.12
C ALA A 48 27.59 25.86 -4.35
N GLY A 49 27.67 25.78 -3.01
CA GLY A 49 28.29 26.81 -2.17
C GLY A 49 29.78 26.99 -2.44
N PHE A 50 30.50 25.88 -2.67
CA PHE A 50 31.91 25.90 -3.06
C PHE A 50 32.12 26.58 -4.42
N LEU A 51 31.32 26.22 -5.44
CA LEU A 51 31.38 26.86 -6.75
C LEU A 51 31.03 28.35 -6.69
N LEU A 52 30.03 28.72 -5.89
CA LEU A 52 29.64 30.11 -5.69
C LEU A 52 30.76 30.92 -5.02
N GLY A 53 31.43 30.35 -4.02
CA GLY A 53 32.60 30.96 -3.38
C GLY A 53 33.76 31.19 -4.37
N LEU A 54 34.03 30.22 -5.26
CA LEU A 54 35.04 30.34 -6.31
C LEU A 54 34.67 31.43 -7.33
N LEU A 55 33.40 31.52 -7.71
CA LEU A 55 32.89 32.50 -8.66
C LEU A 55 32.97 33.94 -8.13
N LEU A 56 32.71 34.12 -6.84
CA LEU A 56 32.74 35.43 -6.18
C LEU A 56 34.15 35.86 -5.73
N ALA A 57 35.09 34.92 -5.62
CA ALA A 57 36.47 35.19 -5.22
C ALA A 57 37.17 36.36 -5.95
N PRO A 58 37.02 36.59 -7.27
CA PRO A 58 37.65 37.73 -7.95
C PRO A 58 36.96 39.08 -7.70
N VAL A 59 35.75 39.11 -7.15
CA VAL A 59 34.91 40.32 -7.00
C VAL A 59 34.69 40.71 -5.53
N THR A 60 34.88 39.78 -4.58
CA THR A 60 34.57 39.99 -3.16
C THR A 60 35.80 39.83 -2.26
N ASP A 61 35.78 40.50 -1.11
CA ASP A 61 36.82 40.38 -0.08
C ASP A 61 36.97 38.93 0.42
N SER A 62 38.19 38.57 0.80
CA SER A 62 38.55 37.24 1.32
C SER A 62 37.73 36.81 2.54
N ALA A 63 37.26 37.76 3.35
CA ALA A 63 36.34 37.52 4.47
C ALA A 63 34.97 37.01 4.02
N SER A 64 34.45 37.54 2.90
CA SER A 64 33.17 37.13 2.33
C SER A 64 33.23 35.71 1.76
N VAL A 65 34.35 35.36 1.11
CA VAL A 65 34.61 34.01 0.60
C VAL A 65 34.71 33.00 1.75
N LEU A 66 35.46 33.32 2.80
CA LEU A 66 35.56 32.50 4.02
C LEU A 66 34.22 32.34 4.74
N GLY A 67 33.37 33.37 4.73
CA GLY A 67 32.02 33.33 5.28
C GLY A 67 31.10 32.37 4.53
N VAL A 68 31.11 32.41 3.20
CA VAL A 68 30.33 31.48 2.34
C VAL A 68 30.79 30.04 2.54
N LEU A 69 32.11 29.81 2.57
CA LEU A 69 32.67 28.48 2.81
C LEU A 69 32.29 27.96 4.20
N SER A 70 32.47 28.75 5.26
CA SER A 70 32.15 28.35 6.65
C SER A 70 30.66 28.11 6.89
N PHE A 71 29.78 28.89 6.24
CA PHE A 71 28.34 28.66 6.26
C PHE A 71 27.98 27.35 5.57
N SER A 72 28.63 27.06 4.42
CA SER A 72 28.44 25.80 3.70
C SER A 72 28.85 24.60 4.56
N THR A 73 30.02 24.61 5.19
CA THR A 73 30.54 23.49 6.00
C THR A 73 29.86 23.31 7.35
N SER A 74 29.05 24.25 7.85
CA SER A 74 28.39 24.15 9.16
C SER A 74 26.92 23.74 9.10
N GLN A 75 26.27 23.91 7.95
CA GLN A 75 24.82 23.69 7.80
C GLN A 75 24.43 22.26 7.38
N TRP A 76 25.40 21.38 7.09
CA TRP A 76 25.15 20.07 6.50
C TRP A 76 24.23 19.16 7.33
N LEU A 77 24.38 19.13 8.66
CA LEU A 77 23.51 18.35 9.55
C LEU A 77 22.06 18.81 9.48
N ALA A 78 21.82 20.13 9.49
CA ALA A 78 20.48 20.70 9.41
C ALA A 78 19.82 20.40 8.06
N VAL A 79 20.60 20.43 6.97
CA VAL A 79 20.12 20.05 5.63
C VAL A 79 19.80 18.57 5.54
N ILE A 80 20.64 17.67 6.06
CA ILE A 80 20.38 16.22 6.02
C ILE A 80 19.13 15.88 6.85
N LEU A 81 19.04 16.41 8.07
CA LEU A 81 17.90 16.17 8.95
C LEU A 81 16.62 16.79 8.39
N GLY A 82 16.70 18.03 7.91
CA GLY A 82 15.57 18.76 7.33
C GLY A 82 15.06 18.12 6.05
N SER A 83 15.95 17.82 5.09
CA SER A 83 15.56 17.18 3.83
C SER A 83 15.08 15.73 4.03
N GLY A 84 15.72 14.96 4.92
CA GLY A 84 15.27 13.62 5.28
C GLY A 84 13.86 13.63 5.87
N LEU A 85 13.57 14.56 6.79
CA LEU A 85 12.26 14.69 7.42
C LEU A 85 11.19 15.23 6.46
N LEU A 86 11.55 16.15 5.56
CA LEU A 86 10.58 16.79 4.67
C LEU A 86 10.28 15.96 3.40
N VAL A 87 11.30 15.28 2.84
CA VAL A 87 11.20 14.63 1.52
C VAL A 87 10.91 13.14 1.65
N ALA A 88 11.47 12.45 2.64
CA ALA A 88 11.36 11.01 2.71
C ALA A 88 9.96 10.50 3.11
N PRO A 89 9.27 11.06 4.13
CA PRO A 89 7.92 10.63 4.46
C PRO A 89 6.93 10.75 3.29
N PRO A 90 6.84 11.88 2.55
CA PRO A 90 5.89 11.98 1.44
C PRO A 90 6.27 11.09 0.26
N LEU A 91 7.57 10.86 -0.03
CA LEU A 91 7.97 9.92 -1.08
C LEU A 91 7.64 8.48 -0.72
N TYR A 92 7.94 8.06 0.51
CA TYR A 92 7.61 6.73 1.00
C TYR A 92 6.09 6.50 0.97
N LEU A 93 5.31 7.44 1.51
CA LEU A 93 3.85 7.36 1.50
C LEU A 93 3.28 7.37 0.07
N ARG A 94 3.86 8.15 -0.84
CA ARG A 94 3.43 8.19 -2.25
C ARG A 94 3.69 6.87 -2.96
N THR A 95 4.86 6.28 -2.77
CA THR A 95 5.21 4.97 -3.35
C THR A 95 4.36 3.86 -2.76
N ALA A 96 4.18 3.84 -1.43
CA ALA A 96 3.30 2.89 -0.76
C ALA A 96 1.86 2.99 -1.27
N ARG A 97 1.30 4.21 -1.33
CA ARG A 97 -0.06 4.45 -1.87
C ARG A 97 -0.19 3.99 -3.32
N ARG A 98 0.81 4.26 -4.15
CA ARG A 98 0.80 3.85 -5.57
C ARG A 98 0.77 2.33 -5.71
N ASN A 99 1.60 1.61 -4.95
CA ASN A 99 1.64 0.15 -5.01
C ASN A 99 0.34 -0.49 -4.49
N ILE A 100 -0.24 0.08 -3.42
CA ILE A 100 -1.54 -0.34 -2.88
C ILE A 100 -2.63 -0.18 -3.96
N GLN A 101 -2.71 0.99 -4.61
CA GLN A 101 -3.69 1.26 -5.66
C GLN A 101 -3.54 0.34 -6.87
N LEU A 102 -2.31 0.07 -7.30
CA LEU A 102 -2.05 -0.83 -8.42
C LEU A 102 -2.54 -2.24 -8.12
N PHE A 103 -2.21 -2.76 -6.93
CA PHE A 103 -2.61 -4.09 -6.51
C PHE A 103 -4.14 -4.23 -6.38
N GLU A 104 -4.81 -3.21 -5.86
CA GLU A 104 -6.28 -3.18 -5.81
C GLU A 104 -6.92 -3.09 -7.18
N THR A 105 -6.33 -2.30 -8.09
CA THR A 105 -6.83 -2.23 -9.46
C THR A 105 -6.69 -3.60 -10.13
N GLU A 106 -5.58 -4.31 -9.90
CA GLU A 106 -5.42 -5.69 -10.37
C GLU A 106 -6.46 -6.63 -9.77
N LEU A 107 -6.71 -6.58 -8.45
CA LEU A 107 -7.70 -7.44 -7.80
C LEU A 107 -9.14 -7.09 -8.15
N GLY A 108 -9.44 -5.80 -8.28
CA GLY A 108 -10.76 -5.24 -8.55
C GLY A 108 -11.12 -5.24 -10.02
N THR A 109 -10.16 -5.38 -10.94
CA THR A 109 -10.44 -5.65 -12.37
C THR A 109 -10.28 -7.13 -12.72
N ALA A 110 -9.71 -7.94 -11.82
CA ALA A 110 -9.57 -9.37 -12.03
C ALA A 110 -10.96 -10.02 -12.19
N GLY A 111 -11.13 -10.69 -13.33
CA GLY A 111 -12.33 -11.46 -13.61
C GLY A 111 -13.36 -10.74 -14.48
N THR A 112 -14.39 -11.49 -14.84
CA THR A 112 -15.47 -11.02 -15.72
C THR A 112 -16.55 -10.32 -14.90
N PRO A 113 -17.14 -9.22 -15.38
CA PRO A 113 -18.28 -8.58 -14.73
C PRO A 113 -19.43 -9.58 -14.53
N ALA A 114 -20.05 -9.60 -13.35
CA ALA A 114 -21.18 -10.47 -13.09
C ALA A 114 -22.38 -10.09 -13.95
N LYS A 115 -22.58 -8.80 -14.25
CA LYS A 115 -23.69 -8.33 -15.12
C LYS A 115 -23.75 -9.05 -16.47
N ASP A 116 -22.61 -9.52 -16.99
CA ASP A 116 -22.53 -10.15 -18.31
C ASP A 116 -22.83 -11.66 -18.28
N ARG A 117 -22.53 -12.33 -17.17
CA ARG A 117 -22.56 -13.81 -17.04
C ARG A 117 -23.56 -14.33 -16.03
N HIS A 118 -23.87 -13.51 -15.02
CA HIS A 118 -24.66 -13.82 -13.84
C HIS A 118 -25.47 -12.57 -13.40
N PRO A 119 -26.39 -12.08 -14.24
CA PRO A 119 -27.20 -10.90 -13.94
C PRO A 119 -28.04 -11.04 -12.66
N GLU A 120 -28.40 -12.26 -12.29
CA GLU A 120 -29.13 -12.59 -11.06
C GLU A 120 -28.34 -12.20 -9.80
N ILE A 121 -27.02 -12.34 -9.83
CA ILE A 121 -26.12 -11.99 -8.71
C ILE A 121 -25.99 -10.47 -8.61
N ALA A 122 -25.84 -9.80 -9.76
CA ALA A 122 -25.79 -8.34 -9.83
C ALA A 122 -27.08 -7.71 -9.30
N ALA A 123 -28.25 -8.29 -9.63
CA ALA A 123 -29.54 -7.82 -9.14
C ALA A 123 -29.70 -7.97 -7.63
N ILE A 124 -29.23 -9.08 -7.03
CA ILE A 124 -29.25 -9.27 -5.56
C ILE A 124 -28.41 -8.18 -4.90
N CYS A 125 -27.23 -7.90 -5.42
CA CYS A 125 -26.35 -6.88 -4.86
C CYS A 125 -26.94 -5.47 -4.97
N GLN A 126 -27.58 -5.15 -6.10
CA GLN A 126 -28.27 -3.88 -6.27
C GLN A 126 -29.38 -3.69 -5.23
N GLN A 127 -30.15 -4.75 -4.94
CA GLN A 127 -31.16 -4.71 -3.87
C GLN A 127 -30.54 -4.49 -2.48
N LEU A 128 -29.43 -5.15 -2.18
CA LEU A 128 -28.73 -5.01 -0.90
C LEU A 128 -28.14 -3.60 -0.73
N ALA A 129 -27.52 -3.06 -1.79
CA ALA A 129 -26.98 -1.70 -1.77
C ALA A 129 -28.06 -0.63 -1.55
N GLN A 130 -29.24 -0.82 -2.14
CA GLN A 130 -30.42 0.03 -1.90
C GLN A 130 -30.90 -0.05 -0.44
N GLN A 131 -30.81 -1.22 0.20
CA GLN A 131 -31.21 -1.40 1.60
C GLN A 131 -30.25 -0.71 2.57
N THR A 132 -28.98 -0.55 2.20
CA THR A 132 -27.94 0.07 3.05
C THR A 132 -27.60 1.50 2.64
N ASP A 133 -28.34 2.10 1.69
CA ASP A 133 -28.13 3.46 1.18
C ASP A 133 -26.69 3.73 0.67
N ILE A 134 -26.09 2.73 0.00
CA ILE A 134 -24.79 2.89 -0.66
C ILE A 134 -24.92 2.82 -2.19
N PRO A 135 -24.00 3.45 -2.95
CA PRO A 135 -23.93 3.23 -4.38
C PRO A 135 -23.76 1.74 -4.69
N ALA A 136 -24.44 1.23 -5.72
CA ALA A 136 -24.39 -0.18 -6.07
C ALA A 136 -22.96 -0.59 -6.47
N PRO A 137 -22.32 -1.52 -5.74
CA PRO A 137 -20.95 -1.90 -6.05
C PRO A 137 -20.87 -2.78 -7.31
N ASP A 138 -19.76 -2.71 -8.04
CA ASP A 138 -19.51 -3.62 -9.17
C ASP A 138 -19.25 -5.03 -8.66
N ILE A 139 -19.72 -6.06 -9.37
CA ILE A 139 -19.42 -7.46 -9.02
C ILE A 139 -18.54 -8.08 -10.08
N ARG A 140 -17.43 -8.66 -9.65
CA ARG A 140 -16.50 -9.37 -10.53
C ARG A 140 -16.36 -10.84 -10.16
N ILE A 141 -16.31 -11.68 -11.17
CA ILE A 141 -16.24 -13.12 -11.01
C ILE A 141 -14.86 -13.61 -11.40
N VAL A 142 -14.12 -14.11 -10.42
CA VAL A 142 -12.78 -14.68 -10.62
C VAL A 142 -12.83 -16.19 -10.78
N ASN A 143 -11.99 -16.70 -11.67
CA ASN A 143 -11.85 -18.12 -11.90
C ASN A 143 -11.00 -18.81 -10.80
N ARG A 144 -11.58 -18.98 -9.61
CA ARG A 144 -11.00 -19.77 -8.52
C ARG A 144 -11.94 -20.89 -8.10
N ARG A 145 -11.37 -22.05 -7.72
CA ARG A 145 -12.14 -23.23 -7.29
C ARG A 145 -12.58 -23.17 -5.84
N ARG A 146 -11.79 -22.53 -4.97
CA ARG A 146 -12.15 -22.33 -3.57
C ARG A 146 -13.25 -21.27 -3.46
N PRO A 147 -14.25 -21.47 -2.57
CA PRO A 147 -15.27 -20.47 -2.32
C PRO A 147 -14.68 -19.32 -1.52
N GLU A 148 -14.35 -18.24 -2.24
CA GLU A 148 -13.82 -16.98 -1.71
C GLU A 148 -14.69 -15.81 -2.22
N SER A 149 -14.92 -14.83 -1.34
CA SER A 149 -15.46 -13.50 -1.63
C SER A 149 -14.67 -12.44 -0.88
N TYR A 150 -14.58 -11.23 -1.41
CA TYR A 150 -14.08 -10.06 -0.68
C TYR A 150 -14.57 -8.77 -1.32
N SER A 151 -14.70 -7.74 -0.49
CA SER A 151 -15.08 -6.38 -0.88
C SER A 151 -13.87 -5.46 -0.96
N LEU A 152 -13.82 -4.62 -1.99
CA LEU A 152 -12.81 -3.60 -2.21
C LEU A 152 -13.52 -2.25 -2.26
N ALA A 153 -13.22 -1.37 -1.31
CA ALA A 153 -13.74 -0.01 -1.40
C ALA A 153 -12.98 0.76 -2.50
N ASP A 154 -13.74 1.27 -3.46
CA ASP A 154 -13.32 2.28 -4.42
C ASP A 154 -14.13 3.55 -4.18
N GLY A 155 -13.62 4.71 -4.59
CA GLY A 155 -14.31 5.99 -4.40
C GLY A 155 -15.65 6.14 -5.13
N SER A 156 -16.13 5.07 -5.79
CA SER A 156 -17.32 5.04 -6.64
C SER A 156 -18.41 4.06 -6.18
N GLY A 157 -18.29 3.47 -4.99
CA GLY A 157 -19.28 2.54 -4.44
C GLY A 157 -18.70 1.18 -4.02
N GLY A 158 -17.48 0.88 -4.45
CA GLY A 158 -16.81 -0.38 -4.17
C GLY A 158 -17.01 -1.44 -5.24
N THR A 159 -16.15 -2.46 -5.17
CA THR A 159 -16.16 -3.63 -6.03
C THR A 159 -16.16 -4.88 -5.16
N ILE A 160 -17.12 -5.79 -5.37
CA ILE A 160 -17.17 -7.10 -4.72
C ILE A 160 -16.64 -8.15 -5.69
N VAL A 161 -15.61 -8.88 -5.26
CA VAL A 161 -15.05 -9.98 -6.05
C VAL A 161 -15.55 -11.30 -5.47
N ILE A 162 -16.18 -12.11 -6.31
CA ILE A 162 -16.64 -13.45 -5.96
C ILE A 162 -15.96 -14.51 -6.83
N SER A 163 -15.64 -15.65 -6.23
CA SER A 163 -15.07 -16.78 -6.97
C SER A 163 -16.13 -17.64 -7.65
N ARG A 164 -15.75 -18.34 -8.72
CA ARG A 164 -16.55 -19.46 -9.28
C ARG A 164 -16.76 -20.61 -8.29
N GLY A 165 -16.01 -20.67 -7.19
CA GLY A 165 -16.23 -21.61 -6.09
C GLY A 165 -17.54 -21.31 -5.37
N VAL A 166 -17.76 -20.04 -4.99
CA VAL A 166 -18.99 -19.57 -4.34
C VAL A 166 -20.21 -19.90 -5.19
N ILE A 167 -20.19 -19.50 -6.47
CA ILE A 167 -21.32 -19.69 -7.40
C ILE A 167 -21.69 -21.17 -7.60
N ARG A 168 -20.73 -22.10 -7.50
CA ARG A 168 -20.97 -23.53 -7.72
C ARG A 168 -21.33 -24.30 -6.47
N GLN A 169 -20.94 -23.81 -5.30
CA GLN A 169 -21.08 -24.54 -4.04
C GLN A 169 -22.23 -24.02 -3.18
N LEU A 170 -22.59 -22.75 -3.33
CA LEU A 170 -23.64 -22.11 -2.55
C LEU A 170 -24.93 -21.99 -3.35
N ASP A 171 -26.06 -22.10 -2.66
CA ASP A 171 -27.35 -21.79 -3.24
C ASP A 171 -27.60 -20.28 -3.32
N ARG A 172 -28.76 -19.89 -3.88
CA ARG A 172 -29.09 -18.48 -4.11
C ARG A 172 -29.23 -17.68 -2.81
N GLU A 173 -29.76 -18.28 -1.75
CA GLU A 173 -29.96 -17.60 -0.47
C GLU A 173 -28.65 -17.50 0.31
N GLU A 174 -27.80 -18.52 0.24
CA GLU A 174 -26.44 -18.50 0.78
C GLU A 174 -25.58 -17.45 0.07
N VAL A 175 -25.65 -17.37 -1.27
CA VAL A 175 -24.97 -16.30 -2.03
C VAL A 175 -25.49 -14.92 -1.61
N ARG A 176 -26.80 -14.77 -1.40
CA ARG A 176 -27.39 -13.52 -0.90
C ARG A 176 -26.85 -13.16 0.48
N ALA A 177 -26.72 -14.14 1.39
CA ALA A 177 -26.16 -13.91 2.72
C ALA A 177 -24.68 -13.49 2.66
N VAL A 178 -23.88 -14.12 1.81
CA VAL A 178 -22.47 -13.74 1.58
C VAL A 178 -22.38 -12.32 1.02
N LEU A 179 -23.18 -12.00 0.00
CA LEU A 179 -23.19 -10.64 -0.56
C LEU A 179 -23.66 -9.60 0.47
N ALA A 180 -24.64 -9.92 1.30
CA ALA A 180 -25.10 -9.02 2.36
C ALA A 180 -23.98 -8.75 3.38
N HIS A 181 -23.22 -9.77 3.74
CA HIS A 181 -22.03 -9.62 4.59
C HIS A 181 -20.99 -8.68 3.97
N GLU A 182 -20.65 -8.88 2.69
CA GLU A 182 -19.67 -8.04 1.99
C GLU A 182 -20.16 -6.60 1.77
N VAL A 183 -21.45 -6.41 1.46
CA VAL A 183 -22.07 -5.08 1.34
C VAL A 183 -22.03 -4.34 2.67
N SER A 184 -22.21 -5.04 3.80
CA SER A 184 -22.12 -4.41 5.12
C SER A 184 -20.71 -3.90 5.44
N HIS A 185 -19.65 -4.58 4.96
CA HIS A 185 -18.27 -4.10 5.08
C HIS A 185 -17.98 -2.85 4.24
N LEU A 186 -18.67 -2.69 3.10
CA LEU A 186 -18.61 -1.48 2.29
C LEU A 186 -19.38 -0.34 2.97
N ALA A 187 -20.59 -0.61 3.47
CA ALA A 187 -21.43 0.37 4.15
C ALA A 187 -20.80 0.89 5.46
N ASN A 188 -20.16 0.01 6.24
CA ASN A 188 -19.49 0.38 7.48
C ASN A 188 -18.09 0.99 7.24
N GLY A 189 -17.54 0.88 6.03
CA GLY A 189 -16.19 1.34 5.72
C GLY A 189 -15.07 0.47 6.33
N ASP A 190 -15.38 -0.69 6.90
CA ASP A 190 -14.41 -1.62 7.49
C ASP A 190 -13.42 -2.17 6.45
N THR A 191 -13.84 -2.22 5.18
CA THR A 191 -12.97 -2.48 4.03
C THR A 191 -11.80 -1.52 3.95
N HIS A 192 -11.97 -0.24 4.28
CA HIS A 192 -10.86 0.72 4.29
C HIS A 192 -9.87 0.42 5.42
N VAL A 193 -10.35 0.12 6.62
CA VAL A 193 -9.50 -0.18 7.79
C VAL A 193 -8.66 -1.43 7.53
N LEU A 194 -9.32 -2.50 7.08
CA LEU A 194 -8.66 -3.77 6.76
C LEU A 194 -7.62 -3.59 5.64
N ARG A 195 -7.97 -2.81 4.61
CA ARG A 195 -7.09 -2.43 3.50
C ARG A 195 -5.81 -1.74 3.95
N TRP A 196 -5.92 -0.71 4.80
CA TRP A 196 -4.75 0.01 5.30
C TRP A 196 -3.81 -0.88 6.12
N LEU A 197 -4.35 -1.92 6.76
CA LEU A 197 -3.59 -2.81 7.63
C LEU A 197 -2.95 -4.00 6.87
N LEU A 198 -3.63 -4.57 5.87
CA LEU A 198 -3.21 -5.79 5.17
C LEU A 198 -2.49 -5.55 3.83
N VAL A 199 -2.85 -4.52 3.07
CA VAL A 199 -2.25 -4.33 1.74
C VAL A 199 -0.73 -4.09 1.80
N PRO A 200 -0.17 -3.35 2.77
CA PRO A 200 1.29 -3.24 2.92
C PRO A 200 1.99 -4.61 3.05
N MET A 201 1.39 -5.55 3.79
CA MET A 201 1.91 -6.90 3.97
C MET A 201 1.83 -7.71 2.67
N LEU A 202 0.72 -7.63 1.94
CA LEU A 202 0.56 -8.33 0.66
C LEU A 202 1.51 -7.80 -0.41
N VAL A 203 1.70 -6.48 -0.47
CA VAL A 203 2.69 -5.85 -1.35
C VAL A 203 4.10 -6.32 -0.98
N ALA A 204 4.44 -6.37 0.31
CA ALA A 204 5.72 -6.87 0.77
C ALA A 204 5.94 -8.34 0.41
N GLU A 205 4.93 -9.20 0.56
CA GLU A 205 5.01 -10.62 0.18
C GLU A 205 5.13 -10.81 -1.34
N HIS A 206 4.39 -10.03 -2.13
CA HIS A 206 4.48 -10.06 -3.59
C HIS A 206 5.86 -9.59 -4.09
N GLN A 207 6.40 -8.53 -3.48
CA GLN A 207 7.76 -8.04 -3.72
C GLN A 207 8.81 -9.10 -3.33
N ALA A 208 8.65 -9.76 -2.19
CA ALA A 208 9.55 -10.83 -1.76
C ALA A 208 9.52 -12.03 -2.72
N LYS A 209 8.34 -12.42 -3.21
CA LYS A 209 8.19 -13.52 -4.19
C LYS A 209 8.75 -13.17 -5.57
N THR A 210 8.59 -11.93 -6.01
CA THR A 210 9.12 -11.46 -7.30
C THR A 210 10.64 -11.30 -7.26
N ASN A 211 11.19 -10.73 -6.18
CA ASN A 211 12.63 -10.62 -5.98
C ASN A 211 13.31 -11.96 -5.67
N GLY A 212 12.66 -12.88 -4.94
CA GLY A 212 13.18 -14.23 -4.70
C GLY A 212 13.40 -15.06 -5.98
N ARG A 213 12.63 -14.78 -7.04
CA ARG A 213 12.84 -15.38 -8.38
C ARG A 213 14.03 -14.77 -9.14
N ALA A 214 14.54 -13.61 -8.74
CA ALA A 214 15.74 -13.02 -9.31
C ALA A 214 17.02 -13.67 -8.75
N TRP A 215 17.03 -13.99 -7.45
CA TRP A 215 18.17 -14.65 -6.79
C TRP A 215 18.29 -16.14 -7.13
N GLY A 216 17.18 -16.85 -7.39
CA GLY A 216 17.20 -18.26 -7.80
C GLY A 216 17.62 -18.53 -9.24
N ARG A 217 17.95 -17.49 -10.03
CA ARG A 217 18.51 -17.63 -11.39
C ARG A 217 19.97 -17.18 -11.48
N ALA A 218 20.55 -16.73 -10.36
CA ALA A 218 21.94 -16.26 -10.28
C ALA A 218 22.87 -17.28 -9.58
N ILE A 219 22.39 -18.51 -9.37
CA ILE A 219 23.15 -19.68 -8.87
C ILE A 219 22.80 -20.84 -9.79
#